data_AF-A0A969JA24-F1
#
_entry.id   AF-A0A969JA24-F1
#
_cell.length_a   1.000
_cell.length_b   1.000
_cell.length_c   1.000
_cell.angle_alpha   90.00
_cell.angle_beta   90.00
_cell.angle_gamma   90.00
#
_symmetry.space_group_name_H-M   'P 1'
#
loop_
_entity.id
_entity.type
_entity.pdbx_description
1 polymer ?
#
loop_
_entity_poly.entity_id
_entity_poly.type
_entity_poly.pdbx_seq_one_letter_code
_entity_poly.pdbx_strand_id
1 'polypeptide(L)'
;MKAKVKVVTAKQAQLIQFLRWELAIPASSISMALNHSDCDSEQLPMILWQYGLVSLDQLDQIFDWLEQFGGILERDLRLKQIRSSQS
;
A
#
# COMPACT_ATOMS: atom_id res chain seq x y z
N MET A 1 -11.05 -25.41 2.45
CA MET A 1 -10.16 -24.48 1.69
C MET A 1 -10.62 -23.06 1.99
N LYS A 2 -9.89 -22.29 2.81
CA LYS A 2 -10.27 -20.89 3.09
C LYS A 2 -9.63 -20.01 2.02
N ALA A 3 -10.39 -19.65 0.99
CA ALA A 3 -10.04 -18.50 0.17
C ALA A 3 -10.05 -17.29 1.11
N LYS A 4 -8.87 -16.86 1.58
CA LYS A 4 -8.72 -15.54 2.17
C LYS A 4 -9.00 -14.57 1.03
N VAL A 5 -10.24 -14.09 0.94
CA VAL A 5 -10.56 -12.89 0.17
C VAL A 5 -9.62 -11.82 0.72
N LYS A 6 -8.55 -11.52 -0.02
CA LYS A 6 -7.65 -10.41 0.29
C LYS A 6 -8.53 -9.17 0.23
N VAL A 7 -8.98 -8.70 1.39
CA VAL A 7 -9.63 -7.41 1.48
C VAL A 7 -8.54 -6.41 1.17
N VAL A 8 -8.56 -5.88 -0.05
CA VAL A 8 -7.70 -4.76 -0.44
C VAL A 8 -7.98 -3.66 0.56
N THR A 9 -6.99 -3.34 1.39
CA THR A 9 -7.13 -2.28 2.37
C THR A 9 -7.17 -0.94 1.64
N ALA A 10 -7.81 0.08 2.21
CA ALA A 10 -7.84 1.41 1.62
C ALA A 10 -6.42 1.95 1.34
N LYS A 11 -5.44 1.59 2.19
CA LYS A 11 -4.02 1.89 2.00
C LYS A 11 -3.45 1.27 0.72
N GLN A 12 -3.75 -0.01 0.45
CA GLN A 12 -3.31 -0.66 -0.79
C GLN A 12 -3.93 -0.03 -2.03
N ALA A 13 -5.23 0.27 -2.02
CA ALA A 13 -5.88 0.91 -3.16
C ALA A 13 -5.26 2.29 -3.49
N GLN A 14 -4.99 3.10 -2.46
CA GLN A 14 -4.34 4.40 -2.60
C GLN A 14 -2.89 4.27 -3.10
N LEU A 15 -2.14 3.30 -2.59
CA LEU A 15 -0.78 3.01 -3.06
C LEU A 15 -0.79 2.64 -4.56
N ILE A 16 -1.70 1.75 -4.99
CA ILE A 16 -1.83 1.36 -6.39
C ILE A 16 -2.16 2.57 -7.28
N GLN A 17 -3.00 3.49 -6.79
CA GLN A 17 -3.30 4.74 -7.48
C GLN A 17 -2.03 5.59 -7.65
N PHE A 18 -1.29 5.81 -6.56
CA PHE A 18 -0.02 6.57 -6.58
C PHE A 18 0.99 5.97 -7.56
N LEU A 19 1.24 4.66 -7.49
CA LEU A 19 2.15 3.96 -8.39
C LEU A 19 1.78 4.15 -9.87
N ARG A 20 0.47 4.15 -10.19
CA ARG A 20 0.01 4.29 -11.59
C ARG A 20 0.05 5.72 -12.10
N TRP A 21 -0.25 6.70 -11.26
CA TRP A 21 -0.41 8.09 -11.68
C TRP A 21 0.88 8.90 -11.52
N GLU A 22 1.56 8.77 -10.39
CA GLU A 22 2.78 9.52 -10.08
C GLU A 22 4.01 8.84 -10.67
N LEU A 23 4.11 7.52 -10.53
CA LEU A 23 5.29 6.75 -10.94
C LEU A 23 5.12 6.08 -12.32
N ALA A 24 3.98 6.30 -12.97
CA ALA A 24 3.61 5.75 -14.29
C ALA A 24 3.77 4.22 -14.42
N ILE A 25 3.67 3.48 -13.30
CA ILE A 25 3.86 2.03 -13.27
C ILE A 25 2.61 1.35 -13.83
N PRO A 26 2.76 0.41 -14.79
CA PRO A 26 1.63 -0.28 -15.35
C PRO A 26 0.98 -1.21 -14.31
N ALA A 27 -0.36 -1.29 -14.36
CA ALA A 27 -1.13 -2.11 -13.44
C ALA A 27 -0.72 -3.60 -13.48
N SER A 28 -0.26 -4.10 -14.63
CA SER A 28 0.26 -5.47 -14.77
C SER A 28 1.46 -5.75 -13.85
N SER A 29 2.39 -4.80 -13.73
CA SER A 29 3.56 -4.89 -12.85
C SER A 29 3.15 -4.90 -11.38
N ILE A 30 2.16 -4.06 -11.03
CA ILE A 30 1.60 -4.00 -9.68
C ILE A 30 0.85 -5.30 -9.35
N SER A 31 0.06 -5.83 -10.29
CA SER A 31 -0.65 -7.10 -10.12
C SER A 31 0.30 -8.28 -9.94
N MET A 32 1.46 -8.30 -10.60
CA MET A 32 2.49 -9.32 -10.35
C MET A 32 2.99 -9.28 -8.92
N ALA A 33 3.26 -8.09 -8.38
CA ALA A 33 3.69 -7.93 -6.98
C ALA A 33 2.57 -8.30 -5.99
N LEU A 34 1.31 -7.95 -6.27
CA LEU A 34 0.15 -8.26 -5.42
C LEU A 34 -0.22 -9.75 -5.38
N ASN A 35 0.09 -10.49 -6.45
CA ASN A 35 -0.15 -11.93 -6.55
C ASN A 35 0.73 -12.74 -5.60
N HIS A 36 1.85 -12.18 -5.14
CA HIS A 36 2.59 -12.72 -4.00
C HIS A 36 1.72 -12.55 -2.74
N SER A 37 1.07 -13.65 -2.37
CA SER A 37 -0.14 -13.62 -1.56
C SER A 37 0.07 -13.23 -0.09
N ASP A 38 1.33 -13.13 0.34
CA ASP A 38 1.74 -12.74 1.70
C ASP A 38 2.52 -11.42 1.74
N CYS A 39 2.55 -10.68 0.62
CA CYS A 39 3.27 -9.42 0.58
C CYS A 39 2.48 -8.34 1.34
N ASP A 40 2.95 -7.98 2.53
CA ASP A 40 2.45 -6.84 3.26
C ASP A 40 2.65 -5.55 2.44
N SER A 41 1.85 -4.52 2.72
CA SER A 41 1.94 -3.24 1.99
C SER A 41 3.32 -2.58 2.08
N GLU A 42 4.12 -2.99 3.06
CA GLU A 42 5.51 -2.55 3.30
C GLU A 42 6.53 -3.33 2.46
N GLN A 43 6.18 -4.54 2.00
CA GLN A 43 7.03 -5.38 1.18
C GLN A 43 6.80 -5.15 -0.32
N LEU A 44 5.64 -4.60 -0.70
CA LEU A 44 5.31 -4.29 -2.10
C LEU A 44 6.40 -3.42 -2.80
N PRO A 45 6.92 -2.34 -2.19
CA PRO A 45 7.95 -1.50 -2.81
C PRO A 45 9.26 -2.29 -3.05
N MET A 46 9.65 -3.09 -2.07
CA MET A 46 10.82 -3.96 -2.15
C MET A 46 10.70 -4.98 -3.28
N ILE A 47 9.52 -5.59 -3.46
CA ILE A 47 9.26 -6.50 -4.57
C ILE A 47 9.37 -5.75 -5.90
N LEU A 48 8.73 -4.58 -6.04
CA LEU A 48 8.81 -3.79 -7.28
C LEU A 48 10.26 -3.47 -7.66
N TRP A 49 11.12 -3.13 -6.69
CA TRP A 49 12.53 -2.86 -6.93
C TRP A 49 13.30 -4.13 -7.31
N GLN A 50 13.04 -5.25 -6.65
CA GLN A 50 13.68 -6.53 -6.94
C GLN A 50 13.41 -7.01 -8.37
N TYR A 51 12.22 -6.73 -8.91
CA TYR A 51 11.88 -7.00 -10.31
C TYR A 51 12.41 -5.95 -11.30
N GLY A 52 13.07 -4.89 -10.83
CA GLY A 52 13.54 -3.79 -11.67
C GLY A 52 12.41 -2.94 -12.26
N LEU A 53 11.23 -2.95 -11.64
CA LEU A 53 10.06 -2.19 -12.08
C LEU A 53 10.09 -0.73 -11.60
N VAL A 54 10.89 -0.46 -10.57
CA VAL A 54 11.12 0.88 -10.01
C VAL A 54 12.60 1.12 -9.78
N SER A 55 13.02 2.37 -9.99
CA SER A 55 14.36 2.84 -9.65
C SER A 55 14.49 3.08 -8.13
N LEU A 56 15.72 3.20 -7.64
CA LEU A 56 15.99 3.54 -6.23
C LEU A 56 15.33 4.87 -5.80
N ASP A 57 15.33 5.87 -6.69
CA ASP A 57 14.64 7.16 -6.48
C ASP A 57 13.11 6.99 -6.35
N GLN A 58 12.52 6.16 -7.22
CA GLN A 58 11.08 5.86 -7.19
C GLN A 58 10.72 5.02 -5.96
N LEU A 59 11.62 4.12 -5.55
CA LEU A 59 11.49 3.33 -4.33
C LEU A 59 11.43 4.22 -3.09
N ASP A 60 12.34 5.21 -3.02
CA ASP A 60 12.39 6.20 -1.94
C ASP A 60 11.06 6.97 -1.84
N GLN A 61 10.57 7.49 -2.96
CA GLN A 61 9.27 8.17 -3.04
C GLN A 61 8.09 7.29 -2.58
N ILE A 62 8.11 5.99 -2.87
CA ILE A 62 7.08 5.06 -2.40
C ILE A 62 7.14 4.91 -0.87
N PHE A 63 8.34 4.80 -0.30
CA PHE A 63 8.51 4.69 1.15
C PHE A 63 8.10 5.98 1.86
N ASP A 64 8.51 7.14 1.35
CA ASP A 64 8.07 8.45 1.82
C ASP A 64 6.53 8.57 1.82
N TRP A 65 5.90 8.15 0.73
CA TRP A 65 4.44 8.16 0.64
C TRP A 65 3.78 7.19 1.63
N LEU A 66 4.36 6.00 1.83
CA LEU A 66 3.87 5.00 2.78
C LEU A 66 3.96 5.47 4.23
N GLU A 67 5.02 6.19 4.59
CA GLU A 67 5.22 6.78 5.91
C GLU A 67 4.22 7.92 6.16
N GLN A 68 4.05 8.82 5.18
CA GLN A 68 3.04 9.88 5.23
C GLN A 68 1.63 9.31 5.37
N PHE A 69 1.27 8.28 4.60
CA PHE A 69 -0.05 7.66 4.67
C PHE A 69 -0.26 6.84 5.95
N GLY A 70 0.78 6.14 6.42
CA GLY A 70 0.76 5.40 7.69
C GLY A 70 0.43 6.30 8.87
N GLY A 71 1.07 7.48 8.94
CA GLY A 71 0.81 8.48 9.96
C GLY A 71 -0.57 9.16 9.87
N ILE A 72 -1.24 9.11 8.71
CA ILE A 72 -2.61 9.61 8.54
C ILE A 72 -3.62 8.57 9.04
N LEU A 73 -3.38 7.28 8.80
CA LEU A 73 -4.31 6.21 9.16
C LEU A 73 -4.36 5.93 10.67
N GLU A 74 -3.25 6.10 11.40
CA GLU A 74 -3.26 6.00 12.87
C GLU A 74 -4.09 7.10 13.53
N ARG A 75 -4.08 8.31 12.95
CA ARG A 75 -4.89 9.44 13.43
C ARG A 75 -6.38 9.19 13.23
N ASP A 76 -6.77 8.54 12.14
CA ASP A 76 -8.16 8.22 11.83
C ASP A 76 -8.73 7.11 12.74
N LEU A 77 -7.90 6.10 13.07
CA LEU A 77 -8.26 5.04 14.01
C LEU A 77 -8.49 5.55 15.45
N ARG A 78 -7.75 6.58 15.87
CA ARG A 78 -7.94 7.22 17.18
C ARG A 78 -9.29 7.94 17.29
N LEU A 79 -9.82 8.47 16.18
CA LEU A 79 -11.09 9.19 16.17
C LEU A 79 -12.31 8.26 16.25
N LYS A 80 -12.18 7.00 15.83
CA LYS A 80 -13.27 6.01 15.95
C LYS A 80 -13.44 5.50 17.39
N GLN A 81 -12.39 5.49 18.20
CA GLN A 81 -12.46 5.09 19.61
C GLN A 81 -13.12 6.16 20.50
N ILE A 82 -12.92 7.45 20.22
CA ILE A 82 -13.45 8.52 21.09
C ILE A 82 -14.96 8.72 20.90
N ARG A 83 -15.50 8.53 19.69
CA ARG A 83 -16.93 8.73 19.40
C ARG A 83 -17.83 7.58 19.91
N SER A 84 -17.26 6.40 20.18
CA SER A 84 -17.98 5.23 20.70
C SER A 84 -18.04 5.14 22.23
N SER A 85 -17.38 6.01 22.98
CA SER A 85 -17.46 6.06 24.46
C SER A 85 -18.43 7.13 24.99
N GLN A 86 -19.16 7.83 24.12
CA GLN A 86 -20.31 8.67 24.51
C GLN A 86 -21.59 8.18 23.82
N SER A 87 -22.07 7.00 24.20
CA SER A 87 -23.47 6.58 24.10
C SER A 87 -23.75 5.49 25.12
#